data_AF-A0A7W7QSQ7-F1
#
_entry.id   AF-A0A7W7QSQ7-F1
#
_cell.length_a   1.000
_cell.length_b   1.000
_cell.length_c   1.000
_cell.angle_alpha   90.00
_cell.angle_beta   90.00
_cell.angle_gamma   90.00
#
_symmetry.space_group_name_H-M   'P 1'
#
loop_
_entity.id
_entity.type
_entity.pdbx_description
1 polymer ?
#
loop_
_entity_poly.entity_id
_entity_poly.type
_entity_poly.pdbx_seq_one_letter_code
_entity_poly.pdbx_strand_id
1 'polypeptide(L)'
;MVHFHAVIRLDGPDGPDSPPPAWATAEMLADAVRHAAHAVTATTPATADEPGQVLRWGRQLDVREITLDGELSDQAVAGYIAKYATKAAECVGTLDRRINPLNDLTAFDLRDHPRRLIAECMRLGGLDEYVDLRLIQWAHMLGFRGHFSTRSRHYSTTMGAIRDERRDHTRTNEITTGRLPLFDEDTALVITHWEYAGKGLSAGDALLLRALTRPQLSSAPGGADE
;
A
#
# COMPACT_ATOMS: atom_id res chain seq x y z
N MET A 1 0.36 5.15 -16.36
CA MET A 1 -1.03 4.69 -16.09
C MET A 1 -1.28 4.85 -14.61
N VAL A 2 -2.24 5.69 -14.22
CA VAL A 2 -2.62 5.87 -12.81
C VAL A 2 -3.83 4.99 -12.54
N HIS A 3 -3.72 4.06 -11.60
CA HIS A 3 -4.87 3.35 -11.06
C HIS A 3 -5.27 4.01 -9.74
N PHE A 4 -6.54 4.35 -9.61
CA PHE A 4 -7.08 5.01 -8.44
C PHE A 4 -8.25 4.18 -7.90
N HIS A 5 -8.14 3.78 -6.64
CA HIS A 5 -9.20 3.12 -5.90
C HIS A 5 -9.61 4.05 -4.77
N ALA A 6 -10.91 4.32 -4.65
CA ALA A 6 -11.47 5.11 -3.57
C ALA A 6 -12.74 4.46 -3.04
N VAL A 7 -12.93 4.55 -1.73
CA VAL A 7 -14.22 4.32 -1.09
C VAL A 7 -14.76 5.68 -0.71
N ILE A 8 -15.98 5.95 -1.14
CA ILE A 8 -16.64 7.24 -0.97
C ILE A 8 -17.95 6.96 -0.25
N ARG A 9 -18.25 7.77 0.76
CA ARG A 9 -19.43 7.70 1.61
C ARG A 9 -20.10 9.06 1.62
N LEU A 10 -21.43 9.07 1.74
CA LEU A 10 -22.22 10.26 2.05
C LEU A 10 -22.56 10.22 3.54
N ASP A 11 -22.06 11.21 4.26
CA ASP A 11 -22.32 11.41 5.70
C ASP A 11 -23.48 12.42 5.89
N GLY A 12 -24.17 12.32 7.02
CA GLY A 12 -25.16 13.32 7.40
C GLY A 12 -24.53 14.66 7.83
N PRO A 13 -25.37 15.70 8.01
CA PRO A 13 -24.91 17.07 8.28
C PRO A 13 -24.14 17.19 9.60
N ASP A 14 -24.38 16.29 10.57
CA ASP A 14 -23.74 16.29 11.88
C ASP A 14 -22.51 15.37 11.95
N GLY A 15 -22.13 14.75 10.83
CA GLY A 15 -20.96 13.88 10.70
C GLY A 15 -21.29 12.42 10.38
N PRO A 16 -20.31 11.52 10.50
CA PRO A 16 -20.37 10.17 9.95
C PRO A 16 -21.36 9.24 10.64
N ASP A 17 -21.75 9.55 11.88
CA ASP A 17 -22.74 8.78 12.65
C ASP A 17 -24.18 9.24 12.36
N SER A 18 -24.35 10.36 11.63
CA SER A 18 -25.65 10.88 11.25
C SER A 18 -26.04 10.40 9.84
N PRO A 19 -27.32 10.04 9.61
CA PRO A 19 -27.74 9.55 8.31
C PRO A 19 -27.67 10.65 7.24
N PRO A 20 -27.30 10.32 6.00
CA PRO A 20 -27.32 11.27 4.91
C PRO A 20 -28.76 11.76 4.63
N PRO A 21 -28.94 12.97 4.08
CA PRO A 21 -30.24 13.45 3.65
C PRO A 21 -30.93 12.47 2.69
N ALA A 22 -32.26 12.37 2.73
CA ALA A 22 -33.02 11.40 1.93
C ALA A 22 -32.82 11.50 0.40
N TRP A 23 -32.40 12.67 -0.11
CA TRP A 23 -32.07 12.87 -1.52
C TRP A 23 -30.69 12.32 -1.92
N ALA A 24 -29.79 12.11 -0.94
CA ALA A 24 -28.39 11.76 -1.16
C ALA A 24 -28.24 10.23 -1.24
N THR A 25 -28.74 9.65 -2.33
CA THR A 25 -28.76 8.19 -2.55
C THR A 25 -27.41 7.66 -3.06
N ALA A 26 -27.19 6.34 -2.93
CA ALA A 26 -26.02 5.67 -3.51
C ALA A 26 -25.96 5.82 -5.04
N GLU A 27 -27.11 5.82 -5.72
CA GLU A 27 -27.20 6.09 -7.16
C GLU A 27 -26.71 7.50 -7.50
N MET A 28 -27.16 8.51 -6.75
CA MET A 28 -26.71 9.89 -6.93
C MET A 28 -25.21 10.03 -6.69
N LEU A 29 -24.65 9.32 -5.69
CA LEU A 29 -23.21 9.28 -5.48
C LEU A 29 -22.47 8.65 -6.66
N ALA A 30 -22.99 7.53 -7.19
CA ALA A 30 -22.39 6.85 -8.33
C ALA A 30 -22.39 7.75 -9.58
N ASP A 31 -23.48 8.49 -9.82
CA ASP A 31 -23.56 9.47 -10.91
C ASP A 31 -22.61 10.64 -10.71
N ALA A 32 -22.49 11.15 -9.48
CA ALA A 32 -21.52 12.20 -9.17
C ALA A 32 -20.07 11.74 -9.44
N VAL A 33 -19.73 10.49 -9.10
CA VAL A 33 -18.41 9.91 -9.39
C VAL A 33 -18.16 9.79 -10.90
N ARG A 34 -19.14 9.28 -11.65
CA ARG A 34 -19.05 9.20 -13.13
C ARG A 34 -18.89 10.59 -13.74
N HIS A 35 -19.69 11.55 -13.29
CA HIS A 35 -19.60 12.93 -13.74
C HIS A 35 -18.21 13.52 -13.46
N ALA A 36 -17.69 13.37 -12.24
CA ALA A 36 -16.37 13.85 -11.86
C ALA A 36 -15.26 13.21 -12.71
N ALA A 37 -15.32 11.90 -12.96
CA ALA A 37 -14.37 11.21 -13.82
C ALA A 37 -14.38 11.75 -15.27
N HIS A 38 -15.53 12.20 -15.77
CA HIS A 38 -15.64 12.83 -17.09
C HIS A 38 -15.20 14.30 -17.12
N ALA A 39 -15.48 15.04 -16.05
CA ALA A 39 -15.27 16.48 -15.99
C ALA A 39 -13.83 16.86 -15.60
N VAL A 40 -13.19 16.10 -14.71
CA VAL A 40 -11.88 16.44 -14.16
C VAL A 40 -10.77 16.25 -15.19
N THR A 41 -9.95 17.27 -15.35
CA THR A 41 -8.76 17.27 -16.20
C THR A 41 -7.55 17.80 -15.43
N ALA A 42 -6.36 17.35 -15.81
CA ALA A 42 -5.10 17.94 -15.36
C ALA A 42 -4.29 18.41 -16.56
N THR A 43 -3.48 19.45 -16.41
CA THR A 43 -2.61 19.96 -17.48
C THR A 43 -1.16 19.68 -17.16
N THR A 44 -0.38 19.27 -18.17
CA THR A 44 1.08 19.23 -18.07
C THR A 44 1.67 20.57 -18.48
N PRO A 45 2.83 20.97 -17.93
CA PRO A 45 3.61 22.09 -18.46
C PRO A 45 3.95 21.85 -19.95
N ALA A 46 4.06 22.94 -20.71
CA ALA A 46 4.70 22.92 -22.02
C ALA A 46 6.22 22.93 -21.84
N THR A 47 6.94 22.22 -22.69
CA THR A 47 8.41 22.18 -22.72
C THR A 47 8.90 22.83 -24.01
N ALA A 48 10.22 22.97 -24.16
CA ALA A 48 10.82 23.47 -25.40
C ALA A 48 10.44 22.63 -26.65
N ASP A 49 10.30 21.31 -26.47
CA ASP A 49 10.09 20.36 -27.56
C ASP A 49 8.62 19.93 -27.72
N GLU A 50 7.80 20.05 -26.66
CA GLU A 50 6.44 19.51 -26.64
C GLU A 50 5.44 20.50 -26.01
N PRO A 51 4.28 20.73 -26.64
CA PRO A 51 3.22 21.54 -26.02
C PRO A 51 2.62 20.84 -24.80
N GLY A 52 2.15 21.64 -23.84
CA GLY A 52 1.43 21.13 -22.68
C GLY A 52 0.18 20.34 -23.08
N GLN A 53 -0.09 19.26 -22.36
CA GLN A 53 -1.17 18.34 -22.66
C GLN A 53 -2.28 18.41 -21.62
N VAL A 54 -3.52 18.15 -22.05
CA VAL A 54 -4.66 17.97 -21.15
C VAL A 54 -4.85 16.48 -20.90
N LEU A 55 -4.54 16.06 -19.68
CA LEU A 55 -4.73 14.71 -19.17
C LEU A 55 -6.18 14.53 -18.69
N ARG A 56 -6.76 13.37 -19.01
CA ARG A 56 -8.12 12.97 -18.63
C ARG A 56 -8.12 11.54 -18.12
N TRP A 57 -9.17 11.17 -17.39
CA TRP A 57 -9.42 9.77 -17.07
C TRP A 57 -9.66 8.96 -18.36
N GLY A 58 -9.20 7.71 -18.35
CA GLY A 58 -9.43 6.77 -19.44
C GLY A 58 -10.87 6.25 -19.48
N ARG A 59 -11.11 5.25 -20.33
CA ARG A 59 -12.44 4.62 -20.47
C ARG A 59 -12.80 3.63 -19.36
N GLN A 60 -11.83 3.28 -18.50
CA GLN A 60 -12.02 2.29 -17.45
C GLN A 60 -12.46 2.98 -16.17
N LEU A 61 -13.73 2.80 -15.82
CA LEU A 61 -14.33 3.25 -14.57
C LEU A 61 -15.28 2.14 -14.09
N ASP A 62 -15.10 1.69 -12.85
CA ASP A 62 -15.95 0.72 -12.18
C ASP A 62 -16.45 1.34 -10.88
N VAL A 63 -17.77 1.48 -10.74
CA VAL A 63 -18.41 2.06 -9.56
C VAL A 63 -19.40 1.03 -9.04
N ARG A 64 -19.19 0.60 -7.79
CA ARG A 64 -20.02 -0.40 -7.14
C ARG A 64 -20.43 0.10 -5.78
N GLU A 65 -21.72 -0.01 -5.52
CA GLU A 65 -22.24 0.16 -4.17
C GLU A 65 -21.74 -0.97 -3.28
N ILE A 66 -21.39 -0.61 -2.04
CA ILE A 66 -21.00 -1.55 -1.00
C ILE A 66 -22.16 -1.60 -0.01
N THR A 67 -23.02 -2.61 -0.16
CA THR A 67 -24.16 -2.84 0.74
C THR A 67 -23.71 -3.65 1.96
N LEU A 68 -24.23 -3.32 3.14
CA LEU A 68 -23.94 -4.01 4.41
C LEU A 68 -25.02 -5.07 4.75
N ASP A 69 -25.73 -5.55 3.73
CA ASP A 69 -26.86 -6.46 3.86
C ASP A 69 -26.35 -7.89 4.14
N GLY A 70 -25.92 -8.16 5.37
CA GLY A 70 -25.30 -9.42 5.82
C GLY A 70 -24.02 -9.18 6.62
N GLU A 71 -23.33 -10.25 7.08
CA GLU A 71 -22.11 -10.23 7.91
C GLU A 71 -20.86 -9.58 7.26
N LEU A 72 -20.99 -8.39 6.69
CA LEU A 72 -19.87 -7.56 6.27
C LEU A 72 -19.75 -6.45 7.30
N SER A 73 -18.90 -6.68 8.31
CA SER A 73 -18.51 -5.66 9.28
C SER A 73 -17.64 -4.59 8.62
N ASP A 74 -17.41 -3.46 9.30
CA ASP A 74 -16.41 -2.44 8.91
C ASP A 74 -15.04 -3.07 8.56
N GLN A 75 -14.71 -4.19 9.18
CA GLN A 75 -13.52 -4.98 8.92
C GLN A 75 -13.48 -5.57 7.49
N ALA A 76 -14.63 -5.94 6.93
CA ALA A 76 -14.71 -6.47 5.56
C ALA A 76 -14.51 -5.36 4.52
N VAL A 77 -15.05 -4.15 4.76
CA VAL A 77 -14.79 -2.97 3.93
C VAL A 77 -13.32 -2.58 4.01
N ALA A 78 -12.73 -2.56 5.22
CA ALA A 78 -11.32 -2.32 5.42
C ALA A 78 -10.44 -3.37 4.72
N GLY A 79 -10.81 -4.65 4.79
CA GLY A 79 -10.14 -5.75 4.10
C GLY A 79 -10.22 -5.65 2.58
N TYR A 80 -11.37 -5.24 2.05
CA TYR A 80 -11.55 -4.94 0.63
C TYR A 80 -10.60 -3.81 0.20
N ILE A 81 -10.60 -2.67 0.89
CA ILE A 81 -9.68 -1.55 0.60
C ILE A 81 -8.23 -2.00 0.67
N ALA A 82 -7.85 -2.70 1.74
CA ALA A 82 -6.50 -3.21 1.94
C ALA A 82 -6.07 -4.10 0.78
N LYS A 83 -6.94 -5.01 0.34
CA LYS A 83 -6.70 -5.88 -0.83
C LYS A 83 -6.39 -5.08 -2.09
N TYR A 84 -7.16 -4.05 -2.42
CA TYR A 84 -6.89 -3.27 -3.65
C TYR A 84 -5.67 -2.37 -3.51
N ALA A 85 -5.42 -1.82 -2.31
CA ALA A 85 -4.21 -1.04 -2.04
C ALA A 85 -2.93 -1.88 -2.20
N THR A 86 -2.90 -3.11 -1.69
CA THR A 86 -1.73 -3.99 -1.79
C THR A 86 -1.61 -4.66 -3.15
N LYS A 87 -2.73 -5.11 -3.74
CA LYS A 87 -2.71 -5.76 -5.07
C LYS A 87 -2.25 -4.78 -6.16
N ALA A 88 -2.68 -3.52 -6.09
CA ALA A 88 -2.23 -2.50 -7.02
C ALA A 88 -0.72 -2.20 -6.89
N ALA A 89 -0.15 -2.27 -5.68
CA ALA A 89 1.28 -2.07 -5.44
C ALA A 89 2.13 -3.26 -5.94
N GLU A 90 1.68 -4.49 -5.72
CA GLU A 90 2.37 -5.71 -6.19
C GLU A 90 2.34 -5.85 -7.72
N CYS A 91 1.21 -5.51 -8.36
CA CYS A 91 1.03 -5.70 -9.79
C CYS A 91 1.92 -4.81 -10.66
N VAL A 92 2.59 -3.78 -10.11
CA VAL A 92 3.46 -2.92 -10.90
C VAL A 92 4.82 -3.56 -11.15
N GLY A 93 5.27 -4.50 -10.31
CA GLY A 93 6.58 -5.17 -10.48
C GLY A 93 7.73 -4.16 -10.54
N THR A 94 7.69 -3.17 -9.64
CA THR A 94 8.71 -2.14 -9.53
C THR A 94 9.79 -2.53 -8.53
N LEU A 95 10.86 -1.74 -8.49
CA LEU A 95 11.95 -1.93 -7.53
C LEU A 95 11.52 -1.46 -6.14
N ASP A 96 11.95 -2.19 -5.11
CA ASP A 96 11.78 -1.86 -3.69
C ASP A 96 12.71 -0.74 -3.20
N ARG A 97 13.66 -0.35 -4.06
CA ARG A 97 14.69 0.64 -3.76
C ARG A 97 14.83 1.68 -4.87
N ARG A 98 15.34 2.84 -4.48
CA ARG A 98 15.68 3.93 -5.41
C ARG A 98 16.67 3.47 -6.46
N ILE A 99 16.48 3.98 -7.68
CA ILE A 99 17.40 3.78 -8.79
C ILE A 99 18.49 4.83 -8.68
N ASN A 100 19.73 4.38 -8.55
CA ASN A 100 20.90 5.24 -8.70
C ASN A 100 21.15 5.47 -10.20
N PRO A 101 21.52 6.68 -10.65
CA PRO A 101 21.89 6.93 -12.05
C PRO A 101 22.97 5.98 -12.62
N LEU A 102 23.83 5.40 -11.76
CA LEU A 102 24.85 4.43 -12.14
C LEU A 102 24.32 2.98 -12.26
N ASN A 103 23.06 2.73 -11.90
CA ASN A 103 22.48 1.40 -12.00
C ASN A 103 22.21 1.06 -13.47
N ASP A 104 22.71 -0.09 -13.90
CA ASP A 104 22.27 -0.69 -15.16
C ASP A 104 20.84 -1.19 -15.02
N LEU A 105 19.90 -0.52 -15.70
CA LEU A 105 18.50 -0.91 -15.68
C LEU A 105 18.28 -2.31 -16.27
N THR A 106 19.12 -2.74 -17.21
CA THR A 106 19.00 -4.06 -17.87
C THR A 106 19.31 -5.22 -16.93
N ALA A 107 20.08 -4.96 -15.86
CA ALA A 107 20.38 -5.94 -14.82
C ALA A 107 19.21 -6.22 -13.87
N PHE A 108 18.13 -5.43 -13.93
CA PHE A 108 16.92 -5.69 -13.14
C PHE A 108 15.94 -6.57 -13.91
N ASP A 109 15.37 -7.55 -13.20
CA ASP A 109 14.25 -8.38 -13.65
C ASP A 109 12.94 -7.56 -13.66
N LEU A 110 12.87 -6.63 -14.63
CA LEU A 110 11.73 -5.76 -14.86
C LEU A 110 11.06 -6.13 -16.17
N ARG A 111 9.73 -6.27 -16.11
CA ARG A 111 8.88 -6.32 -17.30
C ARG A 111 9.02 -5.06 -18.14
N ASP A 112 8.75 -5.16 -19.43
CA ASP A 112 8.94 -4.06 -20.39
C ASP A 112 8.15 -2.79 -20.06
N HIS A 113 6.91 -2.95 -19.58
CA HIS A 113 6.06 -1.79 -19.31
C HIS A 113 6.58 -0.92 -18.14
N PRO A 114 6.86 -1.46 -16.93
CA PRO A 114 7.53 -0.72 -15.87
C PRO A 114 8.88 -0.12 -16.29
N ARG A 115 9.68 -0.86 -17.07
CA ARG A 115 10.96 -0.38 -17.61
C ARG A 115 10.79 0.89 -18.44
N ARG A 116 9.79 0.93 -19.34
CA ARG A 116 9.48 2.13 -20.14
C ARG A 116 9.03 3.31 -19.26
N LEU A 117 8.21 3.06 -18.25
CA LEU A 117 7.75 4.12 -17.33
C LEU A 117 8.90 4.69 -16.49
N ILE A 118 9.82 3.85 -16.03
CA ILE A 118 11.05 4.28 -15.36
C ILE A 118 11.90 5.14 -16.28
N ALA A 119 12.16 4.68 -17.51
CA ALA A 119 12.93 5.43 -18.50
C ALA A 119 12.29 6.80 -18.79
N GLU A 120 10.97 6.85 -18.89
CA GLU A 120 10.23 8.10 -19.12
C GLU A 120 10.32 9.05 -17.91
N CYS A 121 10.29 8.53 -16.68
CA CYS A 121 10.55 9.34 -15.48
C CYS A 121 11.96 9.94 -15.50
N MET A 122 12.96 9.19 -15.98
CA MET A 122 14.33 9.68 -16.12
C MET A 122 14.44 10.76 -17.19
N ARG A 123 13.77 10.58 -18.34
CA ARG A 123 13.72 11.56 -19.43
C ARG A 123 13.05 12.86 -18.98
N LEU A 124 11.82 12.77 -18.48
CA LEU A 124 11.04 13.94 -18.07
C LEU A 124 11.62 14.64 -16.84
N GLY A 125 12.25 13.88 -15.93
CA GLY A 125 12.86 14.47 -14.74
C GLY A 125 14.13 15.28 -14.99
N GLY A 126 14.66 15.26 -16.22
CA GLY A 126 15.74 16.14 -16.67
C GLY A 126 15.27 17.50 -17.22
N LEU A 127 13.96 17.71 -17.29
CA LEU A 127 13.36 18.96 -17.78
C LEU A 127 13.01 19.88 -16.59
N ASP A 128 13.38 21.15 -16.70
CA ASP A 128 13.20 22.14 -15.63
C ASP A 128 11.72 22.33 -15.28
N GLU A 129 10.82 22.21 -16.27
CA GLU A 129 9.38 22.36 -16.08
C GLU A 129 8.77 21.27 -15.19
N TYR A 130 9.47 20.15 -14.98
CA TYR A 130 9.04 19.02 -14.15
C TYR A 130 9.85 18.86 -12.85
N VAL A 131 10.71 19.83 -12.50
CA VAL A 131 11.60 19.74 -11.34
C VAL A 131 10.86 19.43 -10.02
N ASP A 132 9.69 20.02 -9.82
CA ASP A 132 8.88 19.87 -8.61
C ASP A 132 8.27 18.47 -8.44
N LEU A 133 8.12 17.72 -9.54
CA LEU A 133 7.63 16.35 -9.51
C LEU A 133 8.70 15.36 -9.02
N ARG A 134 9.99 15.74 -9.11
CA ARG A 134 11.13 14.92 -8.66
C ARG A 134 11.13 13.51 -9.27
N LEU A 135 10.78 13.41 -10.56
CA LEU A 135 10.51 12.15 -11.25
C LEU A 135 11.68 11.15 -11.17
N ILE A 136 12.92 11.62 -11.32
CA ILE A 136 14.13 10.78 -11.19
C ILE A 136 14.20 10.14 -9.80
N GLN A 137 13.98 10.92 -8.73
CA GLN A 137 14.06 10.41 -7.36
C GLN A 137 13.01 9.33 -7.08
N TRP A 138 11.85 9.43 -7.71
CA TRP A 138 10.72 8.52 -7.53
C TRP A 138 10.53 7.56 -8.71
N ALA A 139 11.51 7.42 -9.60
CA ALA A 139 11.40 6.56 -10.78
C ALA A 139 11.14 5.09 -10.41
N HIS A 140 11.76 4.60 -9.33
CA HIS A 140 11.48 3.28 -8.75
C HIS A 140 10.01 3.09 -8.31
N MET A 141 9.28 4.17 -8.06
CA MET A 141 7.84 4.21 -7.80
C MET A 141 7.05 4.79 -8.98
N LEU A 142 7.60 4.70 -10.19
CA LEU A 142 7.01 5.23 -11.43
C LEU A 142 6.65 6.73 -11.36
N GLY A 143 7.49 7.52 -10.70
CA GLY A 143 7.32 8.96 -10.54
C GLY A 143 6.33 9.37 -9.45
N PHE A 144 5.71 8.42 -8.75
CA PHE A 144 4.78 8.72 -7.68
C PHE A 144 5.51 8.98 -6.35
N ARG A 145 5.46 10.24 -5.89
CA ARG A 145 6.00 10.69 -4.60
C ARG A 145 5.02 10.50 -3.43
N GLY A 146 3.76 10.22 -3.73
CA GLY A 146 2.66 10.29 -2.77
C GLY A 146 2.56 9.07 -1.85
N HIS A 147 1.63 9.17 -0.89
CA HIS A 147 1.20 8.04 -0.09
C HIS A 147 0.16 7.25 -0.87
N PHE A 148 0.13 5.93 -0.69
CA PHE A 148 -0.89 5.04 -1.29
C PHE A 148 -2.32 5.35 -0.82
N SER A 149 -2.49 6.22 0.17
CA SER A 149 -3.75 6.63 0.76
C SER A 149 -3.77 8.15 0.93
N THR A 150 -4.91 8.76 0.63
CA THR A 150 -5.20 10.17 0.97
C THR A 150 -6.08 10.20 2.21
N ARG A 151 -5.81 11.16 3.10
CA ARG A 151 -6.56 11.35 4.35
C ARG A 151 -7.51 12.52 4.20
N SER A 152 -8.77 12.33 4.56
CA SER A 152 -9.68 13.45 4.78
C SER A 152 -9.24 14.21 6.01
N ARG A 153 -9.16 15.54 5.92
CA ARG A 153 -8.86 16.41 7.07
C ARG A 153 -9.87 16.28 8.21
N HIS A 154 -11.12 15.92 7.90
CA HIS A 154 -12.22 15.91 8.87
C HIS A 154 -12.56 14.50 9.36
N TYR A 155 -12.32 13.48 8.51
CA TYR A 155 -12.81 12.12 8.76
C TYR A 155 -11.69 11.09 8.96
N SER A 156 -10.42 11.43 8.70
CA SER A 156 -9.33 10.49 8.90
C SER A 156 -8.66 10.70 10.25
N THR A 157 -8.49 9.62 11.02
CA THR A 157 -7.62 9.61 12.19
C THR A 157 -6.14 9.65 11.78
N THR A 158 -5.25 9.89 12.74
CA THR A 158 -3.81 9.91 12.46
C THR A 158 -3.24 8.49 12.45
N MET A 159 -2.20 8.25 11.64
CA MET A 159 -1.47 6.98 11.72
C MET A 159 -0.79 6.78 13.08
N GLY A 160 -0.59 7.85 13.86
CA GLY A 160 -0.14 7.75 15.25
C GLY A 160 -1.21 7.08 16.11
N ALA A 161 -2.42 7.64 16.10
CA ALA A 161 -3.57 7.09 16.83
C ALA A 161 -3.84 5.62 16.45
N ILE A 162 -3.82 5.25 15.16
CA ILE A 162 -3.98 3.86 14.73
C ILE A 162 -2.87 2.95 15.29
N ARG A 163 -1.61 3.43 15.34
CA ARG A 163 -0.50 2.65 15.89
C ARG A 163 -0.62 2.48 17.40
N ASP A 164 -1.04 3.52 18.10
CA ASP A 164 -1.24 3.47 19.55
C ASP A 164 -2.38 2.51 19.90
N GLU A 165 -3.53 2.60 19.21
CA GLU A 165 -4.64 1.66 19.38
C GLU A 165 -4.23 0.21 19.11
N ARG A 166 -3.43 -0.04 18.07
CA ARG A 166 -2.88 -1.39 17.81
C ARG A 166 -1.92 -1.84 18.90
N ARG A 167 -1.07 -0.95 19.42
CA ARG A 167 -0.16 -1.25 20.53
C ARG A 167 -0.96 -1.67 21.76
N ASP A 168 -2.02 -0.92 22.08
CA ASP A 168 -2.89 -1.20 23.22
C ASP A 168 -3.61 -2.53 23.03
N HIS A 169 -4.19 -2.78 21.85
CA HIS A 169 -4.83 -4.06 21.53
C HIS A 169 -3.87 -5.24 21.64
N THR A 170 -2.64 -5.12 21.11
CA THR A 170 -1.61 -6.17 21.24
C THR A 170 -1.23 -6.38 22.71
N ARG A 171 -0.97 -5.29 23.46
CA ARG A 171 -0.66 -5.34 24.89
C ARG A 171 -1.75 -6.06 25.67
N THR A 172 -3.01 -5.69 25.48
CA THR A 172 -4.15 -6.35 26.12
C THR A 172 -4.23 -7.82 25.75
N ASN A 173 -4.11 -8.19 24.48
CA ASN A 173 -4.11 -9.60 24.07
C ASN A 173 -2.96 -10.39 24.68
N GLU A 174 -1.75 -9.85 24.69
CA GLU A 174 -0.58 -10.50 25.28
C GLU A 174 -0.71 -10.68 26.78
N ILE A 175 -1.35 -9.72 27.47
CA ILE A 175 -1.73 -9.84 28.88
C ILE A 175 -2.77 -10.96 29.06
N THR A 176 -3.87 -10.92 28.30
CA THR A 176 -4.97 -11.91 28.42
C THR A 176 -4.54 -13.33 28.05
N THR A 177 -3.56 -13.48 27.16
CA THR A 177 -2.97 -14.77 26.76
C THR A 177 -1.77 -15.17 27.61
N GLY A 178 -1.41 -14.39 28.63
CA GLY A 178 -0.32 -14.69 29.57
C GLY A 178 1.09 -14.59 28.98
N ARG A 179 1.25 -14.00 27.79
CA ARG A 179 2.54 -13.71 27.15
C ARG A 179 3.24 -12.51 27.77
N LEU A 180 2.46 -11.57 28.32
CA LEU A 180 2.94 -10.49 29.17
C LEU A 180 2.34 -10.62 30.59
N PRO A 181 3.15 -10.44 31.65
CA PRO A 181 2.64 -10.35 33.01
C PRO A 181 1.73 -9.12 33.21
N LEU A 182 0.66 -9.28 33.99
CA LEU A 182 -0.12 -8.17 34.55
C LEU A 182 0.73 -7.46 35.61
N PHE A 183 1.57 -6.51 35.21
CA PHE A 183 2.12 -5.53 36.14
C PHE A 183 1.27 -4.26 36.15
N ASP A 184 1.20 -3.59 37.29
CA ASP A 184 0.59 -2.26 37.42
C ASP A 184 1.37 -1.25 36.55
N GLU A 185 0.71 -0.23 36.02
CA GLU A 185 1.26 0.71 35.02
C GLU A 185 2.53 1.45 35.50
N ASP A 186 2.77 1.45 36.80
CA ASP A 186 3.93 2.06 37.45
C ASP A 186 5.23 1.23 37.38
N THR A 187 5.19 0.01 36.83
CA THR A 187 6.39 -0.84 36.73
C THR A 187 7.09 -0.66 35.38
N ALA A 188 7.95 0.36 35.26
CA ALA A 188 8.82 0.53 34.11
C ALA A 188 10.00 -0.46 34.16
N LEU A 189 9.98 -1.48 33.29
CA LEU A 189 11.18 -2.29 33.02
C LEU A 189 12.17 -1.45 32.22
N VAL A 190 13.14 -0.85 32.91
CA VAL A 190 14.22 -0.09 32.27
C VAL A 190 15.27 -1.05 31.73
N ILE A 191 15.22 -1.34 30.43
CA ILE A 191 16.29 -2.06 29.72
C ILE A 191 17.40 -1.04 29.42
N THR A 192 18.40 -0.95 30.31
CA THR A 192 19.47 0.06 30.24
C THR A 192 20.61 -0.29 29.28
N HIS A 193 20.71 -1.54 28.83
CA HIS A 193 21.82 -1.99 28.01
C HIS A 193 21.31 -2.59 26.70
N TRP A 194 21.53 -1.84 25.63
CA TRP A 194 21.40 -2.32 24.26
C TRP A 194 22.81 -2.58 23.73
N GLU A 195 23.10 -3.83 23.42
CA GLU A 195 24.28 -4.20 22.64
C GLU A 195 23.85 -4.55 21.23
N TYR A 196 24.63 -4.12 20.24
CA TYR A 196 24.40 -4.47 18.85
C TYR A 196 24.67 -5.97 18.65
N ALA A 197 23.60 -6.77 18.54
CA ALA A 197 23.68 -8.22 18.38
C ALA A 197 24.06 -8.68 16.95
N GLY A 198 24.20 -7.75 15.99
CA GLY A 198 24.58 -8.05 14.61
C GLY A 198 23.48 -7.83 13.56
N LYS A 199 23.88 -7.93 12.28
CA LYS A 199 23.04 -7.87 11.07
C LYS A 199 23.39 -9.07 10.20
N GLY A 200 22.42 -9.91 9.87
CA GLY A 200 22.61 -11.07 9.00
C GLY A 200 21.74 -12.27 9.42
N LEU A 201 21.95 -13.40 8.76
CA LEU A 201 21.35 -14.67 9.15
C LEU A 201 21.88 -15.05 10.53
N SER A 202 20.99 -15.08 11.52
CA SER A 202 21.32 -15.56 12.85
C SER A 202 21.67 -17.06 12.82
N ALA A 203 22.28 -17.57 13.89
CA ALA A 203 22.44 -19.02 14.06
C ALA A 203 21.08 -19.74 14.02
N GLY A 204 20.00 -19.07 14.47
CA GLY A 204 18.63 -19.55 14.35
C GLY A 204 18.16 -19.64 12.89
N ASP A 205 18.43 -18.62 12.08
CA ASP A 205 18.07 -18.63 10.65
C ASP A 205 18.82 -19.72 9.88
N ALA A 206 20.08 -19.97 10.24
CA ALA A 206 20.85 -21.08 9.68
C ALA A 206 20.27 -22.46 10.04
N LEU A 207 19.75 -22.63 11.27
CA LEU A 207 19.05 -23.84 11.68
C LEU A 207 17.71 -24.00 10.96
N LEU A 208 16.95 -22.91 10.81
CA LEU A 208 15.68 -22.90 10.08
C LEU A 208 15.89 -23.26 8.61
N LEU A 209 16.88 -22.65 7.95
CA LEU A 209 17.26 -22.98 6.57
C LEU A 209 17.65 -24.44 6.42
N ARG A 210 18.44 -24.98 7.36
CA ARG A 210 18.80 -26.41 7.37
C ARG A 210 17.59 -27.33 7.55
N ALA A 211 16.60 -26.93 8.34
CA ALA A 211 15.38 -27.71 8.51
C ALA A 211 14.54 -27.71 7.21
N LEU A 212 14.43 -26.56 6.56
CA LEU A 212 13.68 -26.39 5.30
C LEU A 212 14.35 -27.04 4.09
N THR A 213 15.67 -27.13 4.07
CA THR A 213 16.46 -27.69 2.94
C THR A 213 16.86 -29.14 3.15
N ARG A 214 16.49 -29.78 4.26
CA ARG A 214 16.79 -31.20 4.47
C ARG A 214 16.05 -32.03 3.41
N PRO A 215 16.76 -32.82 2.57
CA PRO A 215 16.09 -33.72 1.64
C PRO A 215 15.20 -34.68 2.43
N GLN A 216 13.94 -34.84 2.02
CA GLN A 216 13.14 -35.96 2.50
C GLN A 216 13.91 -37.24 2.12
N LEU A 217 14.30 -38.03 3.12
CA LEU A 217 14.87 -39.35 2.90
C LEU A 217 13.84 -40.14 2.09
N SER A 218 14.16 -40.41 0.83
CA SER A 218 13.43 -41.35 0.00
C SER A 218 13.36 -42.67 0.76
N SER A 219 12.14 -43.13 1.10
CA SER A 219 11.92 -44.47 1.63
C SER A 219 12.45 -45.48 0.62
N ALA A 220 13.52 -46.18 0.97
CA ALA A 220 14.08 -47.25 0.14
C ALA A 220 13.04 -48.36 -0.06
N PRO A 221 13.00 -49.01 -1.24
CA PRO A 221 12.03 -50.05 -1.54
C PRO A 221 12.35 -51.32 -0.73
N GLY A 222 11.33 -51.96 -0.18
CA GLY A 222 11.45 -53.22 0.55
C GLY A 222 12.02 -54.31 -0.35
N GLY A 223 13.20 -54.80 0.01
CA GLY A 223 13.79 -56.01 -0.56
C GLY A 223 13.06 -57.25 -0.05
N ALA A 224 12.74 -58.13 -0.98
CA ALA A 224 12.05 -59.41 -0.79
C ALA A 224 12.94 -60.44 -0.06
N ASP A 225 12.33 -61.19 0.84
CA ASP A 225 12.83 -62.49 1.32
C ASP A 225 12.23 -63.60 0.45
N GLU A 226 13.10 -64.39 -0.19
CA GLU A 226 12.97 -65.85 -0.32
C GLU A 226 14.37 -66.48 -0.42
#